data_AF-A0A0D0DWD1-F1
#
_entry.id   AF-A0A0D0DWD1-F1
#
_cell.length_a   1.000
_cell.length_b   1.000
_cell.length_c   1.000
_cell.angle_alpha   90.00
_cell.angle_beta   90.00
_cell.angle_gamma   90.00
#
_symmetry.space_group_name_H-M   'P 1'
#
loop_
_entity.id
_entity.type
_entity.pdbx_description
1 polymer ?
#
loop_
_entity_poly.entity_id
_entity_poly.type
_entity_poly.pdbx_seq_one_letter_code
_entity_poly.pdbx_strand_id
1 'polypeptide(L)'
;MPSATTTDAVPIETAHEDMIHDAQLDYYGKRLATCSSDRTVKVFDVVDGEASKSTIGQTLKGHTGPVWQVAWAHPKFGNILASCSYDGKVLVWREQTQGPSAGGWTKVKEHAMHTASVNSISWAPHELGAILACASSDGKLSVLTFKDDGQWGADIFNGHAIGCNAVSWAPATHPGSLIHPQQPGAPPQPASFKRFASAGCDNLVKIWGYREDMQSWVEEEILEGHTDWVRDVAWAPNIGLPRSYIATASQDKSVLIWRKDTPTSPWAKTALDPSTAAAPNTAATPGKFPDVVWRVSWSLAGNVLAVSCGDGKVTLWKENLKGVWECVSNMNS
;
A
#
# COMPACT_ATOMS: atom_id res chain seq x y z
N MET A 1 -8.46 -2.09 37.96
CA MET A 1 -7.82 -1.78 36.67
C MET A 1 -8.52 -0.55 36.13
N PRO A 2 -7.84 0.57 35.90
CA PRO A 2 -8.52 1.76 35.40
C PRO A 2 -9.02 1.47 33.98
N SER A 3 -10.29 1.76 33.73
CA SER A 3 -10.87 1.73 32.39
C SER A 3 -10.06 2.65 31.49
N ALA A 4 -9.57 2.13 30.36
CA ALA A 4 -9.04 2.97 29.30
C ALA A 4 -10.17 3.94 28.90
N THR A 5 -10.05 5.20 29.30
CA THR A 5 -10.85 6.28 28.77
C THR A 5 -10.59 6.32 27.29
N THR A 6 -11.59 5.98 26.47
CA THR A 6 -11.60 6.27 25.04
C THR A 6 -11.36 7.76 24.91
N THR A 7 -10.14 8.15 24.53
CA THR A 7 -9.85 9.52 24.13
C THR A 7 -10.70 9.81 22.90
N ASP A 8 -11.55 10.83 22.97
CA ASP A 8 -12.36 11.26 21.84
C ASP A 8 -11.47 11.49 20.61
N ALA A 9 -11.96 11.09 19.44
CA ALA A 9 -11.22 11.27 18.19
C ALA A 9 -10.92 12.76 17.97
N VAL A 10 -9.66 13.11 17.74
CA VAL A 10 -9.24 14.49 17.48
C VAL A 10 -9.33 14.75 15.97
N PRO A 11 -10.27 15.58 15.49
CA PRO A 11 -10.34 15.93 14.08
C PRO A 11 -9.14 16.80 13.69
N ILE A 12 -8.60 16.56 12.50
CA ILE A 12 -7.50 17.34 11.93
C ILE A 12 -8.04 18.13 10.73
N GLU A 13 -8.08 19.44 10.88
CA GLU A 13 -8.42 20.35 9.79
C GLU A 13 -7.22 20.45 8.83
N THR A 14 -7.31 19.75 7.70
CA THR A 14 -6.23 19.70 6.70
C THR A 14 -6.17 20.98 5.84
N ALA A 15 -7.24 21.76 5.84
CA ALA A 15 -7.40 22.97 5.03
C ALA A 15 -7.13 22.75 3.53
N HIS A 16 -7.37 21.53 3.02
CA HIS A 16 -7.37 21.26 1.58
C HIS A 16 -8.58 21.95 0.94
N GLU A 17 -8.42 22.42 -0.30
CA GLU A 17 -9.49 23.12 -1.03
C GLU A 17 -10.39 22.16 -1.83
N ASP A 18 -10.02 20.88 -1.87
CA ASP A 18 -10.71 19.85 -2.66
C ASP A 18 -10.55 18.45 -2.00
N MET A 19 -11.18 17.44 -2.58
CA MET A 19 -11.24 16.06 -2.09
C MET A 19 -9.86 15.50 -1.74
N ILE A 20 -9.77 14.89 -0.56
CA ILE A 20 -8.57 14.21 -0.06
C ILE A 20 -8.61 12.76 -0.54
N HIS A 21 -7.52 12.28 -1.12
CA HIS A 21 -7.44 10.93 -1.70
C HIS A 21 -6.71 9.93 -0.82
N ASP A 22 -5.73 10.41 -0.03
CA ASP A 22 -4.95 9.57 0.86
C ASP A 22 -4.46 10.37 2.07
N ALA A 23 -4.28 9.66 3.18
CA ALA A 23 -3.78 10.18 4.44
C ALA A 23 -2.96 9.09 5.14
N GLN A 24 -1.68 9.34 5.36
CA GLN A 24 -0.74 8.37 5.93
C GLN A 24 0.08 8.98 7.07
N LEU A 25 0.11 8.27 8.20
CA LEU A 25 1.04 8.58 9.27
C LEU A 25 2.45 8.08 8.92
N ASP A 26 3.47 8.78 9.43
CA ASP A 26 4.84 8.28 9.39
C ASP A 26 5.02 7.07 10.31
N TYR A 27 6.20 6.44 10.24
CA TYR A 27 6.52 5.24 11.01
C TYR A 27 6.33 5.41 12.53
N TYR A 28 6.54 6.62 13.05
CA TYR A 28 6.44 6.91 14.48
C TYR A 28 5.09 7.50 14.91
N GLY A 29 4.16 7.72 13.97
CA GLY A 29 2.88 8.40 14.24
C GLY A 29 3.03 9.87 14.65
N LYS A 30 4.17 10.49 14.35
CA LYS A 30 4.49 11.89 14.68
C LYS A 30 4.23 12.85 13.54
N ARG A 31 4.04 12.35 12.32
CA ARG A 31 3.71 13.17 11.16
C ARG A 31 2.56 12.55 10.38
N LEU A 32 1.66 13.40 9.91
CA LEU A 32 0.58 13.03 9.00
C LEU A 32 0.83 13.69 7.65
N ALA A 33 0.87 12.89 6.59
CA ALA A 33 0.83 13.40 5.22
C ALA A 33 -0.57 13.20 4.64
N THR A 34 -1.11 14.24 4.00
CA THR A 34 -2.38 14.17 3.26
C THR A 34 -2.19 14.66 1.84
N CYS A 35 -2.94 14.11 0.89
CA CYS A 35 -2.90 14.55 -0.51
C CYS A 35 -4.30 14.71 -1.10
N SER A 36 -4.43 15.67 -2.02
CA SER A 36 -5.73 16.13 -2.50
C SER A 36 -5.76 16.41 -4.01
N SER A 37 -6.98 16.51 -4.54
CA SER A 37 -7.28 17.08 -5.86
C SER A 37 -6.78 18.51 -6.04
N ASP A 38 -6.53 19.26 -4.95
CA ASP A 38 -5.95 20.61 -5.00
C ASP A 38 -4.48 20.66 -5.49
N ARG A 39 -3.91 19.49 -5.81
CA ARG A 39 -2.57 19.27 -6.37
C ARG A 39 -1.45 19.45 -5.34
N THR A 40 -1.79 19.51 -4.07
CA THR A 40 -0.84 19.68 -2.97
C THR A 40 -0.76 18.44 -2.10
N VAL A 41 0.40 18.28 -1.47
CA VAL A 41 0.58 17.37 -0.33
C VAL A 41 0.82 18.24 0.88
N LYS A 42 0.17 17.95 2.00
CA LYS A 42 0.38 18.67 3.25
C LYS A 42 0.94 17.73 4.31
N VAL A 43 1.93 18.21 5.05
CA VAL A 43 2.56 17.47 6.14
C VAL A 43 2.32 18.21 7.46
N PHE A 44 1.73 17.51 8.42
CA PHE A 44 1.39 18.02 9.74
C PHE A 44 2.21 17.30 10.81
N ASP A 45 2.67 18.04 11.80
CA ASP A 45 3.26 17.44 12.99
C ASP A 45 2.14 17.06 13.98
N VAL A 46 2.17 15.82 14.44
CA VAL A 46 1.24 15.22 15.39
C VAL A 46 1.98 15.10 16.73
N VAL A 47 1.57 15.89 17.72
CA VAL A 47 2.19 15.93 19.05
C VAL A 47 1.18 15.40 20.06
N ASP A 48 1.53 14.30 20.74
CA ASP A 48 0.70 13.69 21.80
C ASP A 48 -0.76 13.36 21.38
N GLY A 49 -0.96 12.97 20.13
CA GLY A 49 -2.30 12.63 19.59
C GLY A 49 -3.17 13.83 19.24
N GLU A 50 -2.71 15.05 19.54
CA GLU A 50 -3.25 16.27 18.94
C GLU A 50 -2.37 16.63 17.74
N ALA A 51 -2.96 16.71 16.54
CA ALA A 51 -2.33 17.54 15.52
C ALA A 51 -2.17 18.91 16.13
N SER A 52 -0.96 19.48 16.11
CA SER A 52 -0.73 20.81 16.68
C SER A 52 -1.76 21.77 16.10
N LYS A 53 -2.80 22.10 16.89
CA LYS A 53 -3.97 22.92 16.49
C LYS A 53 -3.57 24.31 15.96
N SER A 54 -2.28 24.64 16.01
CA SER A 54 -1.71 25.95 15.72
C SER A 54 -0.67 25.95 14.59
N THR A 55 -0.30 24.81 13.97
CA THR A 55 0.70 24.82 12.89
C THR A 55 0.02 24.57 11.55
N ILE A 56 0.01 25.60 10.67
CA ILE A 56 -0.33 25.44 9.25
C ILE A 56 0.63 24.38 8.70
N GLY A 57 0.10 23.19 8.38
CA GLY A 57 0.90 22.09 7.83
C GLY A 57 1.73 22.55 6.64
N GLN A 58 2.93 21.99 6.48
CA GLN A 58 3.81 22.36 5.39
C GLN A 58 3.22 21.89 4.07
N THR A 59 3.01 22.82 3.15
CA THR A 59 2.41 22.54 1.85
C THR A 59 3.49 22.29 0.81
N LEU A 60 3.53 21.06 0.29
CA LEU A 60 4.41 20.63 -0.78
C LEU A 60 3.72 20.91 -2.11
N LYS A 61 4.29 21.83 -2.89
CA LYS A 61 3.80 22.20 -4.22
C LYS A 61 4.78 21.72 -5.28
N GLY A 62 4.27 21.03 -6.29
CA GLY A 62 5.10 20.54 -7.39
C GLY A 62 4.33 19.73 -8.44
N HIS A 63 3.24 19.08 -8.05
CA HIS A 63 2.35 18.39 -8.97
C HIS A 63 1.50 19.37 -9.78
N THR A 64 1.15 18.97 -11.00
CA THR A 64 0.29 19.75 -11.90
C THR A 64 -1.14 19.19 -12.00
N GLY A 65 -1.41 18.05 -11.37
CA GLY A 65 -2.73 17.40 -11.31
C GLY A 65 -3.04 16.84 -9.91
N PRO A 66 -4.25 16.27 -9.71
CA PRO A 66 -4.65 15.64 -8.45
C PRO A 66 -3.60 14.65 -7.93
N VAL A 67 -3.36 14.64 -6.62
CA VAL A 67 -2.39 13.73 -5.99
C VAL A 67 -3.16 12.57 -5.37
N TRP A 68 -2.86 11.35 -5.81
CA TRP A 68 -3.67 10.16 -5.49
C TRP A 68 -3.24 9.39 -4.26
N GLN A 69 -1.93 9.31 -4.02
CA GLN A 69 -1.37 8.53 -2.92
C GLN A 69 -0.07 9.15 -2.42
N VAL A 70 0.18 8.97 -1.13
CA VAL A 70 1.44 9.31 -0.47
C VAL A 70 2.03 8.09 0.21
N ALA A 71 3.35 7.99 0.29
CA ALA A 71 4.01 6.88 0.96
C ALA A 71 5.28 7.34 1.68
N TRP A 72 5.36 7.05 2.98
CA TRP A 72 6.53 7.33 3.80
C TRP A 72 7.62 6.26 3.58
N ALA A 73 8.86 6.70 3.40
CA ALA A 73 9.99 5.77 3.40
C ALA A 73 10.32 5.34 4.84
N HIS A 74 11.05 4.24 4.98
CA HIS A 74 11.52 3.80 6.29
C HIS A 74 12.47 4.84 6.92
N PRO A 75 12.36 5.14 8.24
CA PRO A 75 13.16 6.19 8.89
C PRO A 75 14.68 6.02 8.80
N LYS A 76 15.15 4.79 8.54
CA LYS A 76 16.58 4.49 8.26
C LYS A 76 17.14 5.33 7.10
N PHE A 77 16.31 5.74 6.15
CA PHE A 77 16.69 6.56 5.01
C PHE A 77 16.49 8.07 5.26
N GLY A 78 16.00 8.44 6.45
CA GLY A 78 15.60 9.78 6.82
C GLY A 78 14.11 10.05 6.56
N ASN A 79 13.71 11.30 6.78
CA ASN A 79 12.32 11.73 6.59
C ASN A 79 12.07 11.99 5.10
N ILE A 80 11.64 10.94 4.41
CA ILE A 80 11.37 10.93 2.98
C ILE A 80 9.91 10.56 2.74
N LEU A 81 9.25 11.31 1.86
CA LEU A 81 7.87 11.11 1.44
C LEU A 81 7.84 11.01 -0.08
N ALA A 82 7.13 10.02 -0.61
CA ALA A 82 6.81 9.94 -2.03
C ALA A 82 5.35 10.33 -2.26
N SER A 83 5.07 10.96 -3.40
CA SER A 83 3.70 11.28 -3.85
C SER A 83 3.54 10.95 -5.33
N CYS A 84 2.37 10.46 -5.71
CA CYS A 84 2.02 10.19 -7.11
C CYS A 84 0.74 10.91 -7.53
N SER A 85 0.65 11.25 -8.82
CA SER A 85 -0.38 12.15 -9.30
C SER A 85 -0.89 11.79 -10.69
N TYR A 86 -2.06 12.34 -11.01
CA TYR A 86 -2.67 12.35 -12.33
C TYR A 86 -1.77 12.96 -13.41
N ASP A 87 -0.81 13.82 -13.04
CA ASP A 87 0.14 14.42 -13.98
C ASP A 87 1.18 13.43 -14.57
N GLY A 88 1.12 12.16 -14.18
CA GLY A 88 2.04 11.11 -14.63
C GLY A 88 3.40 11.15 -13.94
N LYS A 89 3.53 11.91 -12.85
CA LYS A 89 4.78 12.06 -12.11
C LYS A 89 4.72 11.43 -10.74
N VAL A 90 5.89 10.96 -10.31
CA VAL A 90 6.18 10.61 -8.92
C VAL A 90 7.22 11.59 -8.41
N LEU A 91 6.90 12.26 -7.31
CA LEU A 91 7.78 13.19 -6.64
C LEU A 91 8.26 12.58 -5.33
N VAL A 92 9.55 12.68 -5.07
CA VAL A 92 10.14 12.31 -3.77
C VAL A 92 10.58 13.59 -3.07
N TRP A 93 10.09 13.74 -1.85
CA TRP A 93 10.31 14.86 -0.97
C TRP A 93 11.20 14.42 0.19
N ARG A 94 12.09 15.30 0.63
CA ARG A 94 12.94 15.08 1.80
C ARG A 94 12.88 16.28 2.72
N GLU A 95 12.69 16.03 4.00
CA GLU A 95 12.81 17.07 5.01
C GLU A 95 14.28 17.44 5.19
N GLN A 96 14.55 18.74 5.17
CA GLN A 96 15.88 19.30 5.40
C GLN A 96 16.12 19.39 6.91
N THR A 97 17.13 18.69 7.41
CA THR A 97 17.50 18.71 8.84
C THR A 97 18.52 19.79 9.17
N GLN A 98 19.19 20.38 8.17
CA GLN A 98 20.26 21.36 8.36
C GLN A 98 20.17 22.49 7.32
N GLY A 99 20.71 23.65 7.68
CA GLY A 99 20.76 24.84 6.82
C GLY A 99 19.61 25.84 7.07
N PRO A 100 19.55 26.92 6.28
CA PRO A 100 18.54 27.97 6.43
C PRO A 100 17.11 27.50 6.18
N SER A 101 16.94 26.32 5.59
CA SER A 101 15.65 25.67 5.32
C SER A 101 15.37 24.52 6.29
N ALA A 102 16.05 24.45 7.43
CA ALA A 102 15.85 23.37 8.41
C ALA A 102 14.38 23.29 8.88
N GLY A 103 13.85 22.07 8.87
CA GLY A 103 12.43 21.78 9.09
C GLY A 103 11.57 21.91 7.83
N GLY A 104 12.09 22.46 6.72
CA GLY A 104 11.40 22.57 5.45
C GLY A 104 11.53 21.31 4.59
N TRP A 105 10.58 21.10 3.68
CA TRP A 105 10.62 20.00 2.70
C TRP A 105 11.12 20.48 1.33
N THR A 106 11.93 19.66 0.66
CA THR A 106 12.37 19.91 -0.71
C THR A 106 12.16 18.69 -1.60
N LYS A 107 11.90 18.94 -2.89
CA LYS A 107 11.83 17.90 -3.91
C LYS A 107 13.25 17.42 -4.23
N VAL A 108 13.53 16.14 -3.97
CA VAL A 108 14.84 15.50 -4.24
C VAL A 108 14.85 14.66 -5.50
N LYS A 109 13.67 14.18 -5.95
CA LYS A 109 13.54 13.43 -7.20
C LYS A 109 12.20 13.75 -7.86
N GLU A 110 12.26 13.86 -9.18
CA GLU A 110 11.10 13.85 -10.06
C GLU A 110 11.27 12.68 -11.03
N HIS A 111 10.25 11.83 -11.10
CA HIS A 111 10.16 10.73 -12.05
C HIS A 111 8.93 10.94 -12.92
N ALA A 112 9.16 11.24 -14.20
CA ALA A 112 8.13 11.62 -15.17
C ALA A 112 8.23 10.78 -16.44
N MET A 113 8.43 9.47 -16.29
CA MET A 113 8.59 8.53 -17.41
C MET A 113 7.27 7.86 -17.83
N HIS A 114 6.24 7.98 -16.99
CA HIS A 114 4.89 7.50 -17.31
C HIS A 114 4.16 8.47 -18.22
N THR A 115 3.36 7.93 -19.13
CA THR A 115 2.60 8.74 -20.12
C THR A 115 1.16 9.00 -19.69
N ALA A 116 0.73 8.46 -18.54
CA ALA A 116 -0.59 8.63 -17.95
C ALA A 116 -0.50 8.72 -16.43
N SER A 117 -1.64 8.89 -15.76
CA SER A 117 -1.79 8.99 -14.30
C SER A 117 -1.05 7.89 -13.55
N VAL A 118 -0.27 8.26 -12.51
CA VAL A 118 0.33 7.31 -11.57
C VAL A 118 -0.59 7.17 -10.36
N ASN A 119 -1.21 6.00 -10.23
CA ASN A 119 -2.33 5.78 -9.31
C ASN A 119 -1.90 5.28 -7.93
N SER A 120 -0.75 4.62 -7.85
CA SER A 120 -0.26 4.05 -6.60
C SER A 120 1.25 3.98 -6.53
N ILE A 121 1.75 4.11 -5.31
CA ILE A 121 3.16 4.01 -4.94
C ILE A 121 3.32 3.21 -3.66
N SER A 122 4.42 2.46 -3.55
CA SER A 122 4.73 1.67 -2.36
C SER A 122 6.23 1.56 -2.17
N TRP A 123 6.72 1.90 -0.97
CA TRP A 123 8.12 1.69 -0.60
C TRP A 123 8.36 0.22 -0.26
N ALA A 124 9.49 -0.30 -0.71
CA ALA A 124 9.93 -1.65 -0.39
C ALA A 124 10.31 -1.78 1.09
N PRO A 125 10.26 -3.00 1.65
CA PRO A 125 10.87 -3.30 2.93
C PRO A 125 12.32 -2.78 3.02
N HIS A 126 12.65 -2.16 4.13
CA HIS A 126 13.92 -1.45 4.33
C HIS A 126 15.17 -2.35 4.27
N GLU A 127 15.00 -3.66 4.40
CA GLU A 127 16.03 -4.69 4.21
C GLU A 127 16.49 -4.78 2.75
N LEU A 128 15.61 -4.42 1.79
CA LEU A 128 15.92 -4.43 0.35
C LEU A 128 16.59 -3.13 -0.12
N GLY A 129 16.60 -2.10 0.72
CA GLY A 129 17.07 -0.76 0.39
C GLY A 129 15.94 0.23 0.12
N ALA A 130 16.31 1.45 -0.29
CA ALA A 130 15.35 2.51 -0.62
C ALA A 130 14.82 2.33 -2.04
N ILE A 131 13.83 1.45 -2.18
CA ILE A 131 13.20 1.10 -3.47
C ILE A 131 11.72 1.52 -3.42
N LEU A 132 11.23 2.14 -4.48
CA LEU A 132 9.84 2.58 -4.64
C LEU A 132 9.23 1.92 -5.88
N ALA A 133 8.12 1.21 -5.71
CA ALA A 133 7.32 0.72 -6.83
C ALA A 133 6.18 1.70 -7.14
N CYS A 134 5.86 1.87 -8.42
CA CYS A 134 4.80 2.75 -8.90
C CYS A 134 3.94 2.03 -9.95
N ALA A 135 2.63 2.29 -9.91
CA ALA A 135 1.65 1.81 -10.88
C ALA A 135 0.99 2.96 -11.64
N SER A 136 0.94 2.82 -12.97
CA SER A 136 0.38 3.84 -13.87
C SER A 136 -0.75 3.31 -14.74
N SER A 137 -1.69 4.20 -15.08
CA SER A 137 -2.74 3.97 -16.06
C SER A 137 -2.23 3.73 -17.49
N ASP A 138 -0.93 3.95 -17.77
CA ASP A 138 -0.33 3.62 -19.07
C ASP A 138 -0.05 2.11 -19.24
N GLY A 139 -0.43 1.29 -18.25
CA GLY A 139 -0.23 -0.15 -18.22
C GLY A 139 1.16 -0.58 -17.75
N LYS A 140 2.05 0.38 -17.46
CA LYS A 140 3.41 0.11 -17.01
C LYS A 140 3.53 0.16 -15.50
N LEU A 141 4.54 -0.53 -15.02
CA LEU A 141 5.04 -0.47 -13.66
C LEU A 141 6.44 0.13 -13.72
N SER A 142 6.77 0.96 -12.73
CA SER A 142 8.14 1.45 -12.56
C SER A 142 8.66 1.08 -11.17
N VAL A 143 9.94 0.72 -11.10
CA VAL A 143 10.64 0.50 -9.83
C VAL A 143 11.84 1.44 -9.77
N LEU A 144 11.78 2.40 -8.87
CA LEU A 144 12.84 3.36 -8.62
C LEU A 144 13.72 2.85 -7.50
N THR A 145 15.02 2.77 -7.73
CA THR A 145 16.00 2.35 -6.72
C THR A 145 16.94 3.50 -6.42
N PHE A 146 16.98 3.96 -5.16
CA PHE A 146 18.01 4.87 -4.70
C PHE A 146 19.27 4.08 -4.39
N LYS A 147 20.35 4.37 -5.13
CA LYS A 147 21.63 3.66 -5.02
C LYS A 147 22.56 4.39 -4.05
N ASP A 148 23.54 3.66 -3.53
CA ASP A 148 24.53 4.18 -2.56
C ASP A 148 25.43 5.27 -3.16
N ASP A 149 25.53 5.35 -4.49
CA ASP A 149 26.22 6.42 -5.21
C ASP A 149 25.43 7.75 -5.24
N GLY A 150 24.25 7.79 -4.62
CA GLY A 150 23.36 8.95 -4.58
C GLY A 150 22.53 9.14 -5.85
N GLN A 151 22.64 8.23 -6.83
CA GLN A 151 21.86 8.24 -8.05
C GLN A 151 20.59 7.41 -7.92
N TRP A 152 19.64 7.68 -8.82
CA TRP A 152 18.39 6.93 -8.91
C TRP A 152 18.40 6.06 -10.16
N GLY A 153 18.31 4.75 -9.96
CA GLY A 153 17.92 3.81 -11.02
C GLY A 153 16.41 3.79 -11.20
N ALA A 154 15.94 3.48 -12.40
CA ALA A 154 14.52 3.29 -12.68
C ALA A 154 14.35 2.18 -13.72
N ASP A 155 13.68 1.11 -13.31
CA ASP A 155 13.25 0.04 -14.21
C ASP A 155 11.80 0.31 -14.60
N ILE A 156 11.47 0.21 -15.88
CA ILE A 156 10.11 0.41 -16.39
C ILE A 156 9.76 -0.73 -17.31
N PHE A 157 8.63 -1.37 -17.07
CA PHE A 157 8.19 -2.54 -17.82
C PHE A 157 6.67 -2.59 -17.91
N ASN A 158 6.15 -3.35 -18.87
CA ASN A 158 4.72 -3.51 -19.07
C ASN A 158 4.15 -4.45 -18.00
N GLY A 159 3.13 -4.00 -17.27
CA GLY A 159 2.48 -4.78 -16.22
C GLY A 159 1.14 -5.35 -16.67
N HIS A 160 0.20 -4.44 -16.97
CA HIS A 160 -1.21 -4.76 -17.27
C HIS A 160 -1.63 -4.15 -18.60
N ALA A 161 -2.53 -4.82 -19.33
CA ALA A 161 -2.83 -4.45 -20.73
C ALA A 161 -3.57 -3.11 -20.87
N ILE A 162 -4.39 -2.74 -19.88
CA ILE A 162 -5.23 -1.53 -19.90
C ILE A 162 -4.67 -0.42 -19.01
N GLY A 163 -4.20 -0.79 -17.82
CA GLY A 163 -3.72 0.16 -16.81
C GLY A 163 -3.47 -0.55 -15.48
N CYS A 164 -2.56 0.01 -14.66
CA CYS A 164 -2.23 -0.46 -13.32
C CYS A 164 -2.82 0.50 -12.29
N ASN A 165 -3.58 -0.02 -11.33
CA ASN A 165 -4.22 0.79 -10.29
C ASN A 165 -3.44 0.79 -8.98
N ALA A 166 -2.88 -0.35 -8.57
CA ALA A 166 -2.24 -0.49 -7.27
C ALA A 166 -1.03 -1.41 -7.29
N VAL A 167 -0.12 -1.18 -6.33
CA VAL A 167 1.08 -1.99 -6.08
C VAL A 167 1.30 -2.17 -4.59
N SER A 168 1.77 -3.35 -4.20
CA SER A 168 2.10 -3.65 -2.80
C SER A 168 3.25 -4.64 -2.70
N TRP A 169 4.27 -4.28 -1.92
CA TRP A 169 5.46 -5.11 -1.73
C TRP A 169 5.20 -6.33 -0.86
N ALA A 170 5.79 -7.46 -1.26
CA ALA A 170 5.90 -8.62 -0.39
C ALA A 170 6.92 -8.34 0.74
N PRO A 171 6.78 -8.98 1.89
CA PRO A 171 7.80 -8.95 2.95
C PRO A 171 9.16 -9.45 2.44
N ALA A 172 10.26 -8.86 2.95
CA ALA A 172 11.62 -9.23 2.53
C ALA A 172 12.05 -10.63 3.01
N THR A 173 11.39 -11.17 4.03
CA THR A 173 11.75 -12.48 4.61
C THR A 173 11.12 -13.61 3.82
N HIS A 174 11.89 -14.67 3.60
CA HIS A 174 11.34 -15.90 3.00
C HIS A 174 10.24 -16.46 3.91
N PRO A 175 9.05 -16.77 3.35
CA PRO A 175 8.02 -17.45 4.12
C PRO A 175 8.57 -18.75 4.71
N GLY A 176 8.53 -18.87 6.04
CA GLY A 176 9.05 -20.02 6.77
C GLY A 176 10.54 -19.96 7.14
N SER A 177 11.24 -18.85 6.88
CA SER A 177 12.66 -18.66 7.26
C SER A 177 12.93 -18.80 8.76
N LEU A 178 11.94 -18.55 9.61
CA LEU A 178 12.05 -18.74 11.06
C LEU A 178 11.90 -20.20 11.53
N ILE A 179 11.29 -21.07 10.71
CA ILE A 179 10.95 -22.45 11.11
C ILE A 179 11.76 -23.52 10.36
N HIS A 180 12.39 -23.16 9.23
CA HIS A 180 13.35 -24.02 8.54
C HIS A 180 14.75 -23.38 8.62
N PRO A 181 15.54 -23.67 9.66
CA PRO A 181 16.96 -23.32 9.65
C PRO A 181 17.61 -23.99 8.43
N GLN A 182 18.49 -23.26 7.75
CA GLN A 182 19.20 -23.72 6.56
C GLN A 182 19.77 -25.12 6.81
N GLN A 183 19.29 -26.12 6.07
CA GLN A 183 19.83 -27.47 6.18
C GLN A 183 21.33 -27.45 5.84
N PRO A 184 22.19 -28.09 6.65
CA PRO A 184 23.61 -28.16 6.34
C PRO A 184 23.80 -28.89 4.99
N GLY A 185 24.30 -28.16 3.99
CA GLY A 185 24.52 -28.67 2.62
C GLY A 185 23.51 -28.21 1.56
N ALA A 186 22.43 -27.50 1.93
CA ALA A 186 21.57 -26.86 0.93
C ALA A 186 22.26 -25.63 0.31
N PRO A 187 22.11 -25.38 -1.01
CA PRO A 187 22.63 -24.17 -1.63
C PRO A 187 22.09 -22.94 -0.87
N PRO A 188 22.91 -21.90 -0.68
CA PRO A 188 22.48 -20.70 0.03
C PRO A 188 21.23 -20.14 -0.65
N GLN A 189 20.10 -20.15 0.06
CA GLN A 189 18.92 -19.42 -0.41
C GLN A 189 19.27 -17.93 -0.38
N PRO A 190 18.90 -17.15 -1.42
CA PRO A 190 19.20 -15.73 -1.45
C PRO A 190 18.63 -15.07 -0.20
N ALA A 191 19.45 -14.32 0.54
CA ALA A 191 19.09 -13.76 1.84
C ALA A 191 17.87 -12.82 1.80
N SER A 192 17.54 -12.30 0.62
CA SER A 192 16.34 -11.51 0.36
C SER A 192 15.88 -11.74 -1.08
N PHE A 193 14.58 -11.61 -1.33
CA PHE A 193 13.99 -11.65 -2.67
C PHE A 193 13.08 -10.43 -2.81
N LYS A 194 13.21 -9.73 -3.93
CA LYS A 194 12.38 -8.56 -4.23
C LYS A 194 11.14 -9.07 -4.96
N ARG A 195 9.98 -8.97 -4.30
CA ARG A 195 8.70 -9.36 -4.87
C ARG A 195 7.63 -8.35 -4.50
N PHE A 196 6.71 -8.12 -5.42
CA PHE A 196 5.53 -7.29 -5.16
C PHE A 196 4.35 -7.78 -5.99
N ALA A 197 3.15 -7.40 -5.58
CA ALA A 197 1.92 -7.64 -6.33
C ALA A 197 1.45 -6.34 -6.98
N SER A 198 0.88 -6.45 -8.18
CA SER A 198 0.20 -5.35 -8.88
C SER A 198 -1.24 -5.73 -9.20
N ALA A 199 -2.11 -4.72 -9.21
CA ALA A 199 -3.51 -4.83 -9.58
C ALA A 199 -3.81 -3.94 -10.80
N GLY A 200 -4.55 -4.48 -11.77
CA GLY A 200 -4.82 -3.81 -13.03
C GLY A 200 -6.29 -3.68 -13.41
N CYS A 201 -6.52 -2.88 -14.46
CA CYS A 201 -7.80 -2.71 -15.13
C CYS A 201 -8.15 -3.89 -16.06
N ASP A 202 -7.29 -4.90 -16.17
CA ASP A 202 -7.53 -6.14 -16.90
C ASP A 202 -8.13 -7.24 -16.02
N ASN A 203 -8.60 -6.89 -14.81
CA ASN A 203 -9.19 -7.77 -13.80
C ASN A 203 -8.20 -8.75 -13.17
N LEU A 204 -6.91 -8.62 -13.48
CA LEU A 204 -5.85 -9.49 -13.01
C LEU A 204 -5.09 -8.88 -11.84
N VAL A 205 -4.55 -9.77 -11.02
CA VAL A 205 -3.52 -9.43 -10.05
C VAL A 205 -2.29 -10.24 -10.41
N LYS A 206 -1.15 -9.57 -10.52
CA LYS A 206 0.10 -10.19 -10.97
C LYS A 206 1.16 -10.09 -9.88
N ILE A 207 1.95 -11.15 -9.73
CA ILE A 207 3.07 -11.19 -8.80
C ILE A 207 4.36 -11.09 -9.62
N TRP A 208 5.20 -10.14 -9.23
CA TRP A 208 6.45 -9.85 -9.90
C TRP A 208 7.62 -10.20 -9.00
N GLY A 209 8.59 -10.94 -9.53
CA GLY A 209 9.87 -11.22 -8.87
C GLY A 209 11.01 -10.56 -9.62
N TYR A 210 11.98 -10.02 -8.89
CA TYR A 210 13.22 -9.53 -9.50
C TYR A 210 14.20 -10.68 -9.71
N ARG A 211 14.67 -10.83 -10.95
CA ARG A 211 15.64 -11.83 -11.37
C ARG A 211 17.01 -11.18 -11.46
N GLU A 212 17.88 -11.47 -10.49
CA GLU A 212 19.25 -10.91 -10.44
C GLU A 212 20.11 -11.36 -11.64
N ASP A 213 19.85 -12.54 -12.20
CA ASP A 213 20.52 -13.07 -13.40
C ASP A 213 20.18 -12.30 -14.67
N MET A 214 18.93 -11.86 -14.80
CA MET A 214 18.46 -11.06 -15.95
C MET A 214 18.44 -9.56 -15.67
N GLN A 215 18.75 -9.14 -14.44
CA GLN A 215 18.59 -7.78 -13.94
C GLN A 215 17.24 -7.15 -14.33
N SER A 216 16.17 -7.93 -14.24
CA SER A 216 14.85 -7.50 -14.68
C SER A 216 13.74 -8.08 -13.83
N TRP A 217 12.60 -7.40 -13.86
CA TRP A 217 11.38 -7.85 -13.23
C TRP A 217 10.67 -8.83 -14.15
N VAL A 218 10.31 -9.99 -13.62
CA VAL A 218 9.55 -11.01 -14.33
C VAL A 218 8.23 -11.26 -13.64
N GLU A 219 7.21 -11.53 -14.46
CA GLU A 219 5.93 -12.04 -14.00
C GLU A 219 6.14 -13.48 -13.53
N GLU A 220 5.87 -13.74 -12.25
CA GLU A 220 6.01 -15.07 -11.66
C GLU A 220 4.66 -15.81 -11.62
N GLU A 221 3.59 -15.11 -11.22
CA GLU A 221 2.27 -15.70 -11.04
C GLU A 221 1.16 -14.71 -11.41
N ILE A 222 0.05 -15.23 -11.94
CA ILE A 222 -1.17 -14.49 -12.24
C ILE A 222 -2.29 -15.05 -11.35
N LEU A 223 -3.00 -14.16 -10.66
CA LEU A 223 -4.12 -14.48 -9.79
C LEU A 223 -5.44 -14.06 -10.48
N GLU A 224 -6.23 -15.05 -10.88
CA GLU A 224 -7.49 -14.86 -11.61
C GLU A 224 -8.71 -15.10 -10.71
N GLY A 225 -9.58 -14.09 -10.61
CA GLY A 225 -10.79 -14.21 -9.80
C GLY A 225 -11.74 -13.02 -9.84
N HIS A 226 -11.23 -11.81 -10.06
CA HIS A 226 -12.09 -10.64 -10.21
C HIS A 226 -12.75 -10.57 -11.59
N THR A 227 -13.90 -9.91 -11.64
CA THR A 227 -14.74 -9.79 -12.85
C THR A 227 -14.76 -8.37 -13.42
N ASP A 228 -14.16 -7.43 -12.71
CA ASP A 228 -14.01 -6.03 -13.08
C ASP A 228 -12.70 -5.48 -12.47
N TRP A 229 -12.38 -4.21 -12.76
CA TRP A 229 -11.11 -3.59 -12.44
C TRP A 229 -10.71 -3.80 -10.98
N VAL A 230 -9.47 -4.23 -10.76
CA VAL A 230 -8.92 -4.38 -9.41
C VAL A 230 -8.42 -3.02 -8.97
N ARG A 231 -9.03 -2.47 -7.91
CA ARG A 231 -8.78 -1.11 -7.41
C ARG A 231 -7.57 -1.06 -6.49
N ASP A 232 -7.39 -2.08 -5.67
CA ASP A 232 -6.29 -2.10 -4.69
C ASP A 232 -5.78 -3.52 -4.45
N VAL A 233 -4.52 -3.61 -4.05
CA VAL A 233 -3.86 -4.86 -3.66
C VAL A 233 -2.98 -4.60 -2.45
N ALA A 234 -3.08 -5.46 -1.44
CA ALA A 234 -2.28 -5.36 -0.24
C ALA A 234 -1.69 -6.74 0.12
N TRP A 235 -0.37 -6.84 0.12
CA TRP A 235 0.34 -8.01 0.62
C TRP A 235 0.44 -7.92 2.15
N ALA A 236 0.02 -8.97 2.84
CA ALA A 236 0.09 -8.99 4.29
C ALA A 236 1.54 -9.00 4.77
N PRO A 237 1.91 -8.14 5.75
CA PRO A 237 3.20 -8.25 6.39
C PRO A 237 3.29 -9.63 7.06
N ASN A 238 4.40 -10.31 6.84
CA ASN A 238 4.64 -11.65 7.36
C ASN A 238 5.97 -11.67 8.10
N ILE A 239 5.91 -11.95 9.39
CA ILE A 239 7.06 -12.02 10.28
C ILE A 239 7.56 -13.48 10.28
N GLY A 240 7.92 -14.00 9.10
CA GLY A 240 8.53 -15.32 8.93
C GLY A 240 7.61 -16.53 9.13
N LEU A 241 6.29 -16.35 9.18
CA LEU A 241 5.33 -17.46 9.08
C LEU A 241 5.39 -18.09 7.68
N PRO A 242 5.05 -19.39 7.54
CA PRO A 242 5.06 -20.05 6.23
C PRO A 242 3.95 -19.54 5.30
N ARG A 243 2.86 -19.03 5.86
CA ARG A 243 1.68 -18.59 5.11
C ARG A 243 1.80 -17.17 4.62
N SER A 244 1.54 -16.95 3.35
CA SER A 244 1.43 -15.62 2.75
C SER A 244 -0.02 -15.29 2.45
N TYR A 245 -0.40 -14.03 2.67
CA TYR A 245 -1.73 -13.52 2.36
C TYR A 245 -1.62 -12.29 1.46
N ILE A 246 -2.52 -12.19 0.49
CA ILE A 246 -2.75 -10.99 -0.31
C ILE A 246 -4.25 -10.70 -0.26
N ALA A 247 -4.63 -9.45 -0.03
CA ALA A 247 -6.00 -8.98 -0.18
C ALA A 247 -6.11 -8.14 -1.46
N THR A 248 -7.20 -8.32 -2.21
CA THR A 248 -7.46 -7.55 -3.43
C THR A 248 -8.88 -7.02 -3.40
N ALA A 249 -9.05 -5.74 -3.73
CA ALA A 249 -10.34 -5.06 -3.81
C ALA A 249 -10.67 -4.72 -5.25
N SER A 250 -11.93 -4.86 -5.64
CA SER A 250 -12.35 -4.64 -7.02
C SER A 250 -13.62 -3.79 -7.14
N GLN A 251 -13.73 -3.17 -8.32
CA GLN A 251 -14.93 -2.52 -8.84
C GLN A 251 -16.14 -3.47 -8.87
N ASP A 252 -15.90 -4.79 -8.96
CA ASP A 252 -16.95 -5.80 -8.97
C ASP A 252 -17.64 -5.99 -7.60
N LYS A 253 -17.32 -5.15 -6.61
CA LYS A 253 -17.84 -5.17 -5.24
C LYS A 253 -17.43 -6.41 -4.46
N SER A 254 -16.31 -7.04 -4.78
CA SER A 254 -15.76 -8.15 -3.98
C SER A 254 -14.37 -7.84 -3.44
N VAL A 255 -14.06 -8.51 -2.33
CA VAL A 255 -12.70 -8.60 -1.80
C VAL A 255 -12.30 -10.07 -1.83
N LEU A 256 -11.17 -10.36 -2.46
CA LEU A 256 -10.59 -11.69 -2.49
C LEU A 256 -9.36 -11.74 -1.59
N ILE A 257 -9.29 -12.78 -0.76
CA ILE A 257 -8.13 -13.14 0.04
C ILE A 257 -7.43 -14.30 -0.64
N TRP A 258 -6.21 -14.07 -1.06
CA TRP A 258 -5.33 -15.06 -1.66
C TRP A 258 -4.39 -15.57 -0.57
N ARG A 259 -4.39 -16.87 -0.35
CA ARG A 259 -3.57 -17.55 0.65
C ARG A 259 -2.63 -18.53 -0.03
N LYS A 260 -1.35 -18.47 0.33
CA LYS A 260 -0.33 -19.45 -0.04
C LYS A 260 0.19 -20.12 1.22
N ASP A 261 -0.08 -21.41 1.40
CA ASP A 261 0.27 -22.12 2.64
C ASP A 261 1.77 -22.36 2.81
N THR A 262 2.43 -22.67 1.70
CA THR A 262 3.89 -22.84 1.61
C THR A 262 4.38 -22.18 0.31
N PRO A 263 5.69 -21.87 0.18
CA PRO A 263 6.22 -21.26 -1.03
C PRO A 263 5.94 -22.04 -2.33
N THR A 264 5.75 -23.36 -2.24
CA THR A 264 5.48 -24.25 -3.38
C THR A 264 4.00 -24.58 -3.57
N SER A 265 3.13 -24.24 -2.60
CA SER A 265 1.69 -24.44 -2.72
C SER A 265 1.09 -23.49 -3.77
N PRO A 266 0.02 -23.87 -4.48
CA PRO A 266 -0.74 -22.92 -5.29
C PRO A 266 -1.43 -21.89 -4.40
N TRP A 267 -1.77 -20.72 -4.96
CA TRP A 267 -2.62 -19.75 -4.27
C TRP A 267 -4.06 -20.26 -4.20
N ALA A 268 -4.61 -20.32 -2.99
CA ALA A 268 -6.02 -20.53 -2.74
C ALA A 268 -6.72 -19.17 -2.62
N LYS A 269 -7.90 -19.02 -3.23
CA LYS A 269 -8.71 -17.80 -3.14
C LYS A 269 -9.94 -18.00 -2.27
N THR A 270 -10.23 -17.01 -1.42
CA THR A 270 -11.43 -16.96 -0.57
C THR A 270 -12.07 -15.59 -0.72
N ALA A 271 -13.36 -15.52 -1.03
CA ALA A 271 -14.09 -14.25 -1.08
C ALA A 271 -14.59 -13.87 0.31
N LEU A 272 -14.47 -12.59 0.67
CA LEU A 272 -15.12 -12.07 1.88
C LEU A 272 -16.63 -11.95 1.65
N ASP A 273 -17.42 -12.32 2.65
CA ASP A 273 -18.87 -12.25 2.59
C ASP A 273 -19.45 -11.23 3.58
N PRO A 274 -19.67 -9.97 3.15
CA PRO A 274 -20.24 -8.92 4.00
C PRO A 274 -21.70 -9.18 4.39
N SER A 275 -22.41 -10.11 3.73
CA SER A 275 -23.77 -10.47 4.12
C SER A 275 -23.83 -11.10 5.51
N THR A 276 -22.75 -11.75 5.95
CA THR A 276 -22.62 -12.30 7.32
C THR A 276 -22.58 -11.22 8.40
N ALA A 277 -22.28 -9.98 8.03
CA ALA A 277 -22.23 -8.81 8.91
C ALA A 277 -23.47 -7.90 8.77
N ALA A 278 -24.32 -8.13 7.76
CA ALA A 278 -25.47 -7.29 7.47
C ALA A 278 -26.70 -7.72 8.29
N ALA A 279 -27.53 -6.75 8.68
CA ALA A 279 -28.82 -7.04 9.31
C ALA A 279 -29.70 -7.87 8.35
N PRO A 280 -30.53 -8.81 8.85
CA PRO A 280 -31.23 -9.82 8.05
C PRO A 280 -32.21 -9.31 6.96
N ASN A 281 -32.39 -7.98 6.83
CA ASN A 281 -33.37 -7.37 5.93
C ASN A 281 -32.78 -6.57 4.76
N THR A 282 -31.46 -6.60 4.53
CA THR A 282 -30.87 -6.01 3.31
C THR A 282 -30.80 -7.06 2.20
N ALA A 283 -31.24 -6.72 0.98
CA ALA A 283 -31.08 -7.53 -0.22
C ALA A 283 -29.60 -7.61 -0.64
N ALA A 284 -28.76 -8.25 0.20
CA ALA A 284 -27.34 -8.42 -0.03
C ALA A 284 -27.13 -9.62 -0.95
N THR A 285 -26.46 -9.40 -2.08
CA THR A 285 -25.93 -10.49 -2.90
C THR A 285 -24.81 -11.17 -2.10
N PRO A 286 -24.87 -12.49 -1.84
CA PRO A 286 -23.82 -13.18 -1.10
C PRO A 286 -22.44 -12.94 -1.71
N GLY A 287 -21.45 -12.62 -0.87
CA GLY A 287 -20.08 -12.36 -1.32
C GLY A 287 -19.84 -11.01 -2.01
N LYS A 288 -20.83 -10.09 -2.00
CA LYS A 288 -20.69 -8.75 -2.58
C LYS A 288 -20.96 -7.65 -1.56
N PHE A 289 -20.07 -6.66 -1.56
CA PHE A 289 -20.21 -5.42 -0.80
C PHE A 289 -21.32 -4.55 -1.40
N PRO A 290 -21.92 -3.65 -0.60
CA PRO A 290 -23.00 -2.76 -1.07
C PRO A 290 -22.55 -1.88 -2.25
N ASP A 291 -21.29 -1.43 -2.22
CA ASP A 291 -20.69 -0.62 -3.26
C ASP A 291 -19.26 -1.09 -3.61
N VAL A 292 -18.62 -0.37 -4.52
CA VAL A 292 -17.23 -0.55 -4.94
C VAL A 292 -16.31 -0.58 -3.72
N VAL A 293 -15.33 -1.49 -3.73
CA VAL A 293 -14.30 -1.52 -2.70
C VAL A 293 -13.07 -0.82 -3.23
N TRP A 294 -12.64 0.23 -2.52
CA TRP A 294 -11.60 1.14 -2.99
C TRP A 294 -10.22 0.83 -2.44
N ARG A 295 -10.13 0.46 -1.16
CA ARG A 295 -8.84 0.24 -0.48
C ARG A 295 -8.90 -0.97 0.44
N VAL A 296 -7.77 -1.67 0.52
CA VAL A 296 -7.53 -2.76 1.46
C VAL A 296 -6.20 -2.52 2.18
N SER A 297 -6.16 -2.70 3.49
CA SER A 297 -4.94 -2.51 4.26
C SER A 297 -4.82 -3.50 5.40
N TRP A 298 -3.65 -4.12 5.51
CA TRP A 298 -3.34 -5.03 6.58
C TRP A 298 -2.82 -4.29 7.80
N SER A 299 -3.23 -4.74 8.97
CA SER A 299 -2.54 -4.42 10.23
C SER A 299 -1.06 -4.83 10.16
N LEU A 300 -0.21 -4.17 10.95
CA LEU A 300 1.23 -4.48 11.03
C LEU A 300 1.53 -5.92 11.45
N ALA A 301 0.60 -6.55 12.19
CA ALA A 301 0.69 -7.95 12.60
C ALA A 301 0.20 -8.94 11.50
N GLY A 302 -0.36 -8.44 10.40
CA GLY A 302 -0.82 -9.23 9.26
C GLY A 302 -2.06 -10.08 9.51
N ASN A 303 -2.79 -9.86 10.61
CA ASN A 303 -3.91 -10.72 11.03
C ASN A 303 -5.29 -10.05 10.96
N VAL A 304 -5.33 -8.72 10.92
CA VAL A 304 -6.55 -7.92 10.71
C VAL A 304 -6.44 -7.20 9.38
N LEU A 305 -7.52 -7.21 8.61
CA LEU A 305 -7.67 -6.51 7.34
C LEU A 305 -8.72 -5.41 7.48
N ALA A 306 -8.37 -4.19 7.09
CA ALA A 306 -9.31 -3.09 6.92
C ALA A 306 -9.74 -2.99 5.44
N VAL A 307 -11.03 -2.78 5.21
CA VAL A 307 -11.65 -2.69 3.88
C VAL A 307 -12.47 -1.42 3.82
N SER A 308 -12.12 -0.52 2.90
CA SER A 308 -12.85 0.74 2.66
C SER A 308 -13.77 0.61 1.46
N CYS A 309 -15.07 0.77 1.69
CA CYS A 309 -16.11 0.64 0.67
C CYS A 309 -16.67 2.02 0.28
N GLY A 310 -17.22 2.13 -0.94
CA GLY A 310 -17.84 3.35 -1.46
C GLY A 310 -19.10 3.80 -0.73
N ASP A 311 -19.63 2.98 0.18
CA ASP A 311 -20.76 3.33 1.05
C ASP A 311 -20.38 4.24 2.24
N GLY A 312 -19.12 4.70 2.29
CA GLY A 312 -18.59 5.54 3.37
C GLY A 312 -18.25 4.76 4.65
N LYS A 313 -18.11 3.44 4.56
CA LYS A 313 -17.75 2.60 5.70
C LYS A 313 -16.42 1.91 5.53
N VAL A 314 -15.75 1.75 6.67
CA VAL A 314 -14.56 0.92 6.82
C VAL A 314 -14.94 -0.30 7.67
N THR A 315 -14.74 -1.49 7.12
CA THR A 315 -15.02 -2.75 7.82
C THR A 315 -13.70 -3.45 8.16
N LEU A 316 -13.62 -4.02 9.37
CA LEU A 316 -12.47 -4.78 9.82
C LEU A 316 -12.78 -6.27 9.79
N TRP A 317 -11.83 -7.05 9.29
CA TRP A 317 -11.98 -8.49 9.04
C TRP A 317 -10.84 -9.28 9.67
N LYS A 318 -11.15 -10.47 10.17
CA LYS A 318 -10.17 -11.39 10.77
C LYS A 318 -10.51 -12.84 10.42
N GLU A 319 -9.49 -13.64 10.16
CA GLU A 319 -9.61 -15.09 9.98
C GLU A 319 -9.80 -15.78 11.34
N ASN A 320 -10.83 -16.62 11.47
CA ASN A 320 -11.06 -17.44 12.66
C ASN A 320 -10.25 -18.75 12.61
N LEU A 321 -10.32 -19.56 13.67
CA LEU A 321 -9.58 -20.83 13.76
C LEU A 321 -9.98 -21.87 12.69
N LYS A 322 -11.15 -21.72 12.07
CA LYS A 322 -11.65 -22.59 11.00
C LYS A 322 -11.20 -22.11 9.61
N GLY A 323 -10.47 -20.99 9.52
CA GLY A 323 -10.06 -20.39 8.26
C GLY A 323 -11.16 -19.57 7.57
N VAL A 324 -12.24 -19.24 8.28
CA VAL A 324 -13.33 -18.40 7.77
C VAL A 324 -13.09 -16.96 8.19
N TRP A 325 -13.31 -16.02 7.28
CA TRP A 325 -13.18 -14.59 7.54
C TRP A 325 -14.48 -14.02 8.09
N GLU A 326 -14.37 -13.31 9.22
CA GLU A 326 -15.50 -12.69 9.91
C GLU A 326 -15.26 -11.19 10.05
N CYS A 327 -16.33 -10.41 9.92
CA CYS A 327 -16.29 -8.98 10.19
C CYS A 327 -16.28 -8.76 11.71
N VAL A 328 -15.22 -8.12 12.22
CA VAL A 328 -15.02 -7.89 13.65
C VAL A 328 -15.44 -6.49 14.10
N SER A 329 -15.52 -5.52 13.18
CA SER A 329 -15.94 -4.15 13.49
C SER A 329 -16.32 -3.38 12.22
N ASN A 330 -17.21 -2.41 12.38
CA ASN A 330 -17.55 -1.42 11.36
C ASN A 330 -17.32 -0.01 11.90
N MET A 331 -16.64 0.82 11.11
CA MET A 331 -16.41 2.23 11.37
C MET A 331 -17.06 3.04 10.25
N ASN A 332 -17.77 4.11 10.61
CA ASN A 332 -18.24 5.09 9.64
C ASN A 332 -17.15 6.14 9.47
N SER A 333 -16.85 6.54 8.23
CA SER A 333 -16.00 7.70 7.95
C SER A 333 -16.74 9.00 8.17
#